data_AF-E9PWA1-F1
#
_entry.id   AF-E9PWA1-F1
#
_cell.length_a   1.000
_cell.length_b   1.000
_cell.length_c   1.000
_cell.angle_alpha   90.00
_cell.angle_beta   90.00
_cell.angle_gamma   90.00
#
_symmetry.space_group_name_H-M   'P 1'
#
loop_
_entity.id
_entity.type
_entity.pdbx_description
1 polymer ?
#
loop_
_entity_poly.entity_id
_entity_poly.type
_entity_poly.pdbx_seq_one_letter_code
_entity_poly.pdbx_strand_id
1 'polypeptide(L)'
;MNVCDNLGDHLVGNVYVKFRREEDAERAVAELNNRWFNGQAVHAELSPVTDFRESCCRQYEMGECTRGGFCNFMHLRPISRNLRRQLYGRGPRHRSPPRSHTGHR
;
A
#
# COMPACT_ATOMS: atom_id res chain seq x y z
N MET A 1 1.74 -0.02 0.44
CA MET A 1 0.42 0.00 -0.23
C MET A 1 0.67 0.09 -1.71
N ASN A 2 -0.03 -0.72 -2.49
CA ASN A 2 0.10 -0.81 -3.94
C ASN A 2 -1.28 -0.64 -4.57
N VAL A 3 -1.37 0.16 -5.63
CA VAL A 3 -2.61 0.41 -6.38
C VAL A 3 -2.39 -0.09 -7.80
N CYS A 4 -3.29 -0.94 -8.29
CA CYS A 4 -3.22 -1.49 -9.62
C CYS A 4 -3.81 -0.53 -10.67
N ASP A 5 -3.04 -0.28 -11.73
CA ASP A 5 -3.39 0.43 -12.96
C ASP A 5 -3.67 -0.59 -14.11
N ASN A 6 -3.98 -1.84 -13.74
CA ASN A 6 -4.36 -2.88 -14.68
C ASN A 6 -5.63 -2.49 -15.44
N LEU A 7 -5.78 -2.97 -16.68
CA LEU A 7 -6.98 -2.76 -17.49
C LEU A 7 -7.99 -3.92 -17.43
N GLY A 8 -7.56 -5.10 -16.97
CA GLY A 8 -8.42 -6.28 -16.91
C GLY A 8 -9.23 -6.34 -15.62
N ASP A 9 -10.48 -6.81 -15.71
CA ASP A 9 -11.47 -6.80 -14.62
C ASP A 9 -11.02 -7.52 -13.34
N HIS A 10 -10.11 -8.48 -13.45
CA HIS A 10 -9.57 -9.23 -12.31
C HIS A 10 -8.56 -8.44 -11.46
N LEU A 11 -7.99 -7.35 -11.99
CA LEU A 11 -6.95 -6.57 -11.31
C LEU A 11 -7.17 -5.05 -11.36
N VAL A 12 -8.04 -4.56 -12.24
CA VAL A 12 -8.31 -3.12 -12.41
C VAL A 12 -8.77 -2.51 -11.09
N GLY A 13 -8.08 -1.46 -10.64
CA GLY A 13 -8.43 -0.74 -9.43
C GLY A 13 -8.16 -1.48 -8.11
N ASN A 14 -7.63 -2.70 -8.13
CA ASN A 14 -7.30 -3.42 -6.90
C ASN A 14 -6.25 -2.67 -6.06
N VAL A 15 -6.46 -2.65 -4.75
CA VAL A 15 -5.54 -2.02 -3.79
C VAL A 15 -5.06 -3.06 -2.79
N TYR A 16 -3.73 -3.21 -2.70
CA TYR A 16 -3.09 -4.15 -1.79
C TYR A 16 -2.35 -3.43 -0.66
N VAL A 17 -2.59 -3.87 0.57
CA VAL A 17 -1.94 -3.37 1.78
C VAL A 17 -1.35 -4.53 2.56
N LYS A 18 -0.03 -4.53 2.72
CA LYS A 18 0.67 -5.49 3.57
C LYS A 18 0.98 -4.86 4.92
N PHE A 19 0.40 -5.43 5.96
CA PHE A 19 0.68 -5.06 7.35
C PHE A 19 1.91 -5.81 7.86
N ARG A 20 2.47 -5.34 8.99
CA ARG A 20 3.57 -6.04 9.67
C ARG A 20 3.08 -7.27 10.42
N ARG A 21 1.83 -7.23 10.89
CA ARG A 21 1.19 -8.22 11.74
C ARG A 21 -0.11 -8.69 11.09
N GLU A 22 -0.45 -9.96 11.26
CA GLU A 22 -1.65 -10.55 10.66
C GLU A 22 -2.93 -10.02 11.33
N GLU A 23 -2.87 -9.78 12.65
CA GLU A 23 -4.01 -9.26 13.42
C GLU A 23 -4.40 -7.84 12.99
N ASP A 24 -3.43 -7.04 12.52
CA ASP A 24 -3.69 -5.72 11.96
C ASP A 24 -4.44 -5.83 10.61
N ALA A 25 -4.14 -6.86 9.81
CA ALA A 25 -4.82 -7.11 8.54
C ALA A 25 -6.26 -7.59 8.78
N GLU A 26 -6.48 -8.52 9.71
CA GLU A 26 -7.81 -8.99 10.09
C GLU A 26 -8.70 -7.85 10.59
N ARG A 27 -8.17 -7.01 11.49
CA ARG A 27 -8.88 -5.81 11.96
C ARG A 27 -9.21 -4.86 10.83
N ALA A 28 -8.26 -4.60 9.93
CA ALA A 28 -8.50 -3.72 8.78
C ALA A 28 -9.63 -4.25 7.89
N VAL A 29 -9.67 -5.56 7.61
CA VAL A 29 -10.75 -6.19 6.84
C VAL A 29 -12.10 -6.03 7.53
N ALA A 30 -12.17 -6.30 8.84
CA ALA A 30 -13.40 -6.15 9.61
C ALA A 30 -13.92 -4.70 9.63
N GLU A 31 -13.03 -3.73 9.81
CA GLU A 31 -13.41 -2.31 9.86
C GLU A 31 -13.75 -1.76 8.46
N LEU A 32 -12.99 -2.10 7.42
CA LEU A 32 -13.18 -1.55 6.07
C LEU A 32 -14.48 -2.03 5.41
N ASN A 33 -14.89 -3.27 5.63
CA ASN A 33 -16.15 -3.79 5.08
C ASN A 33 -17.41 -3.09 5.64
N ASN A 34 -17.26 -2.26 6.69
CA ASN A 34 -18.33 -1.43 7.25
C ASN A 34 -18.24 0.04 6.80
N ARG A 35 -17.43 0.36 5.78
CA ARG A 35 -17.17 1.73 5.34
C ARG A 35 -17.56 1.95 3.88
N TRP A 36 -17.72 3.22 3.56
CA TRP A 36 -18.03 3.72 2.21
C TRP A 36 -16.91 4.63 1.72
N PHE A 37 -16.67 4.59 0.42
CA PHE A 37 -15.73 5.47 -0.26
C PHE A 37 -16.31 5.89 -1.61
N ASN A 38 -16.33 7.20 -1.87
CA ASN A 38 -16.85 7.77 -3.13
C ASN A 38 -18.25 7.26 -3.53
N GLY A 39 -19.15 7.11 -2.54
CA GLY A 39 -20.52 6.64 -2.78
C GLY A 39 -20.66 5.13 -3.01
N GLN A 40 -19.60 4.35 -2.86
CA GLN A 40 -19.61 2.89 -2.99
C GLN A 40 -19.17 2.23 -1.68
N ALA A 41 -19.73 1.06 -1.37
CA ALA A 41 -19.30 0.26 -0.24
C ALA A 41 -17.86 -0.26 -0.50
N VAL A 42 -17.02 -0.20 0.53
CA VAL A 42 -15.66 -0.75 0.43
C VAL A 42 -15.72 -2.26 0.62
N HIS A 43 -15.08 -2.99 -0.29
CA HIS A 43 -14.89 -4.43 -0.17
C HIS A 43 -13.43 -4.74 0.17
N ALA A 44 -13.20 -5.45 1.27
CA ALA A 44 -11.87 -5.85 1.72
C ALA A 44 -11.84 -7.34 2.07
N GLU A 45 -10.76 -8.02 1.70
CA GLU A 45 -10.50 -9.42 2.03
C GLU A 45 -9.02 -9.65 2.35
N LEU A 46 -8.70 -10.78 2.99
CA LEU A 46 -7.32 -11.20 3.19
C LEU A 46 -6.78 -11.77 1.88
N SER A 47 -5.61 -11.30 1.47
CA SER A 47 -4.97 -11.73 0.22
C SER A 47 -3.83 -12.73 0.51
N PRO A 48 -3.69 -13.81 -0.28
CA PRO A 48 -2.57 -14.75 -0.15
C PRO A 48 -1.24 -14.19 -0.69
N VAL A 49 -1.24 -12.97 -1.25
CA VAL A 49 -0.04 -12.36 -1.83
C VAL A 49 0.95 -11.99 -0.73
N THR A 50 2.06 -12.71 -0.67
CA THR A 50 3.11 -12.52 0.34
C THR A 50 4.28 -11.67 -0.14
N ASP A 51 4.69 -11.78 -1.41
CA ASP A 51 5.72 -10.95 -2.04
C ASP A 51 5.18 -10.23 -3.28
N PHE A 52 5.12 -8.90 -3.19
CA PHE A 52 4.70 -8.07 -4.31
C PHE A 52 5.69 -8.08 -5.47
N ARG A 53 6.99 -8.27 -5.22
CA ARG A 53 8.00 -8.24 -6.30
C ARG A 53 7.76 -9.36 -7.31
N GLU A 54 7.41 -10.54 -6.82
CA GLU A 54 7.08 -11.71 -7.65
C GLU A 54 5.70 -11.59 -8.32
N SER A 55 4.82 -10.77 -7.76
CA SER A 55 3.45 -10.55 -8.26
C SER A 55 3.35 -9.39 -9.26
N CYS A 56 4.38 -8.54 -9.36
CA CYS A 56 4.41 -7.37 -10.24
C CYS A 56 4.90 -7.69 -11.65
N CYS A 57 4.33 -7.01 -12.63
CA CYS A 57 4.73 -7.15 -14.03
C CYS A 57 6.00 -6.34 -14.32
N ARG A 58 7.15 -7.02 -14.40
CA ARG A 58 8.44 -6.38 -14.75
C ARG A 58 8.42 -5.65 -16.09
N GLN A 59 7.72 -6.21 -17.10
CA GLN A 59 7.59 -5.57 -18.41
C GLN A 59 6.80 -4.25 -18.33
N TYR A 60 5.79 -4.17 -17.45
CA TYR A 60 5.02 -2.94 -17.26
C TYR A 60 5.86 -1.87 -16.57
N GLU A 61 6.70 -2.24 -15.59
CA GLU A 61 7.65 -1.31 -14.95
C GLU A 61 8.62 -0.68 -15.96
N MET A 62 8.96 -1.41 -17.03
CA MET A 62 9.81 -0.93 -18.13
C MET A 62 9.03 -0.21 -19.25
N GLY A 63 7.68 -0.20 -19.19
CA GLY A 63 6.83 0.38 -20.22
C GLY A 63 6.64 -0.51 -21.47
N GLU A 64 6.96 -1.80 -21.38
CA GLU A 64 7.02 -2.74 -22.50
C GLU A 64 5.93 -3.83 -22.45
N CYS A 65 5.04 -3.81 -21.44
CA CYS A 65 3.98 -4.81 -21.34
C CYS A 65 2.92 -4.60 -22.43
N THR A 66 2.82 -5.54 -23.36
CA THR A 66 1.87 -5.52 -24.48
C THR A 66 0.63 -6.38 -24.24
N ARG A 67 0.51 -7.03 -23.07
CA ARG A 67 -0.62 -7.94 -22.76
C ARG A 67 -1.95 -7.20 -22.51
N GLY A 68 -1.92 -5.89 -22.30
CA GLY A 68 -3.12 -5.08 -22.04
C GLY A 68 -3.94 -5.66 -20.87
N GLY A 69 -5.25 -5.79 -21.08
CA GLY A 69 -6.19 -6.37 -20.10
C GLY A 69 -5.97 -7.85 -19.78
N PHE A 70 -5.16 -8.56 -20.57
CA PHE A 70 -4.88 -9.99 -20.35
C PHE A 70 -3.63 -10.23 -19.47
N CYS A 71 -3.01 -9.19 -18.94
CA CYS A 71 -1.89 -9.39 -18.02
C CYS A 71 -2.38 -9.89 -16.65
N ASN A 72 -1.81 -11.00 -16.19
CA ASN A 72 -2.12 -11.58 -14.88
C ASN A 72 -1.17 -11.12 -13.76
N PHE A 73 -0.26 -10.20 -14.07
CA PHE A 73 0.65 -9.60 -13.09
C PHE A 73 0.22 -8.18 -12.75
N MET A 74 0.50 -7.73 -11.54
CA MET A 74 0.12 -6.40 -11.06
C MET A 74 0.85 -5.32 -11.87
N HIS A 75 0.09 -4.41 -12.47
CA HIS A 75 0.60 -3.19 -13.09
C HIS A 75 0.45 -2.07 -12.05
N LEU A 76 1.53 -1.66 -11.39
CA LEU A 76 1.42 -0.71 -10.28
C LEU A 76 1.41 0.73 -10.77
N ARG A 77 0.44 1.52 -10.29
CA ARG A 77 0.40 2.97 -10.50
C ARG A 77 1.57 3.63 -9.75
N PRO A 78 2.51 4.30 -10.43
CA PRO A 78 3.60 4.98 -9.75
C PRO A 78 3.08 6.22 -9.01
N ILE A 79 3.46 6.36 -7.75
CA ILE A 79 3.21 7.59 -6.98
C ILE A 79 4.33 8.61 -7.22
N SER A 80 3.99 9.90 -7.16
CA SER A 80 4.97 10.97 -7.34
C SER A 80 6.08 10.90 -6.28
N ARG A 81 7.29 11.34 -6.63
CA ARG A 81 8.45 11.35 -5.70
C ARG A 81 8.20 12.25 -4.47
N ASN A 82 7.32 13.25 -4.58
CA ASN A 82 6.92 14.09 -3.47
C ASN A 82 5.97 13.33 -2.52
N LEU A 83 4.91 12.72 -3.06
CA LEU A 83 3.97 11.92 -2.27
C LEU A 83 4.67 10.76 -1.57
N ARG A 84 5.58 10.05 -2.26
CA ARG A 84 6.39 8.98 -1.65
C ARG A 84 7.20 9.47 -0.45
N ARG A 85 7.76 10.69 -0.51
CA ARG A 85 8.50 11.30 0.61
C ARG A 85 7.57 11.70 1.76
N GLN A 86 6.37 12.18 1.48
CA GLN A 86 5.41 12.51 2.54
C GLN A 86 4.91 11.26 3.26
N LEU A 87 4.61 10.18 2.52
CA LEU A 87 4.08 8.94 3.09
C LEU A 87 5.13 8.08 3.80
N TYR A 88 6.33 7.97 3.22
CA TYR A 88 7.36 7.01 3.66
C TYR A 88 8.72 7.65 3.97
N GLY A 89 8.88 8.94 3.72
CA GLY A 89 10.09 9.65 4.14
C GLY A 89 10.20 9.59 5.65
N ARG A 90 11.44 9.50 6.14
CA ARG A 90 11.68 9.78 7.56
C ARG A 90 11.26 11.24 7.78
N GLY A 91 10.18 11.45 8.53
CA GLY A 91 9.88 12.78 9.08
C GLY A 91 11.10 13.31 9.86
N PRO A 92 11.13 14.60 10.23
CA PRO A 92 12.19 15.11 11.09
C PRO A 92 12.28 14.17 12.29
N ARG A 93 13.45 13.58 12.53
CA ARG A 93 13.69 12.83 13.76
C ARG A 93 13.31 13.78 14.89
N HIS A 94 12.22 13.52 15.61
CA HIS A 94 11.98 14.16 16.90
C HIS A 94 13.19 13.78 17.75
N ARG A 95 14.20 14.67 17.79
CA ARG A 95 15.25 14.61 18.80
C ARG A 95 14.50 14.65 20.12
N SER A 96 14.55 13.56 20.86
CA SER A 96 14.07 13.54 22.23
C SER A 96 14.69 14.74 22.96
N PRO A 97 13.91 15.52 23.72
CA PRO A 97 14.48 16.60 24.52
C PRO A 97 15.57 16.01 25.44
N PRO A 98 16.69 16.72 25.66
CA PRO A 98 17.68 16.29 26.63
C PRO A 98 16.98 16.20 28.01
N ARG A 99 17.14 15.06 28.69
CA ARG A 99 16.63 14.85 30.05
C ARG A 99 17.27 15.88 30.98
N SER A 100 16.48 16.75 31.58
CA SER A 100 16.91 17.58 32.70
C SER A 100 17.16 16.68 33.91
N HIS A 101 18.44 16.49 34.26
CA HIS A 101 18.80 15.95 35.56
C HIS A 101 18.50 17.01 36.63
N THR A 102 17.37 16.84 37.33
CA THR A 102 17.07 17.56 38.57
C THR A 102 18.05 17.11 39.65
N GLY A 103 19.00 17.98 39.99
CA GLY A 103 19.82 17.81 41.19
C GLY A 103 19.01 18.19 42.42
N HIS A 104 18.78 17.22 43.29
CA HIS A 104 18.31 17.45 44.65
C HIS A 104 19.36 18.20 45.46
N ARG A 105 18.95 19.28 46.14
CA ARG A 105 19.42 19.68 47.47
C ARG A 105 18.34 20.48 48.16
#